data_AF-A0A950BFD7-F1
#
_entry.id   AF-A0A950BFD7-F1
#
_cell.length_a   1.000
_cell.length_b   1.000
_cell.length_c   1.000
_cell.angle_alpha   90.00
_cell.angle_beta   90.00
_cell.angle_gamma   90.00
#
_symmetry.space_group_name_H-M   'P 1'
#
loop_
_entity.id
_entity.type
_entity.pdbx_description
1 polymer ?
#
loop_
_entity_poly.entity_id
_entity_poly.type
_entity_poly.pdbx_seq_one_letter_code
_entity_poly.pdbx_strand_id
1 'polypeptide(L)'
;SREIFATARDLVRTMSEVATVAEQSAGLASTSQSGLTHMEDTMRSVMEAAGSVNAKLAILNEKAVSINQVVATITKVADQTNLLSLNAAIEAEKAGEYGRGFAVVATEIRRLADQTAVATYDIEQTVKEIQSAVSAGVMGMDKFAEEVRRGMHDVQAVSVQLSQIIGAVQTLAPRFQVVNDGMQAQATSAEQITQALTQLSEAAQQTAESLRQSSQAIDNLTLVANELRTGVSRFRIEA
;
A
#
# COMPACT_ATOMS: atom_id res chain seq x y z
N SER A 1 -14.32 33.29 -32.40
CA SER A 1 -14.73 33.93 -31.13
C SER A 1 -15.69 33.05 -30.35
N ARG A 2 -16.93 32.80 -30.81
CA ARG A 2 -17.89 31.89 -30.12
C ARG A 2 -17.31 30.51 -29.77
N GLU A 3 -16.57 29.90 -30.68
CA GLU A 3 -15.90 28.62 -30.40
C GLU A 3 -14.80 28.74 -29.32
N ILE A 4 -14.05 29.85 -29.27
CA ILE A 4 -13.02 30.07 -28.25
C ILE A 4 -13.65 30.24 -26.87
N PHE A 5 -14.79 30.93 -26.79
CA PHE A 5 -15.54 31.04 -25.54
C PHE A 5 -16.12 29.70 -25.09
N ALA A 6 -16.64 28.90 -26.03
CA ALA A 6 -17.15 27.57 -25.73
C ALA A 6 -16.03 26.66 -25.20
N THR A 7 -14.87 26.61 -25.88
CA THR A 7 -13.74 25.79 -25.45
C THR A 7 -13.14 26.26 -24.13
N ALA A 8 -13.03 27.58 -23.90
CA ALA A 8 -12.56 28.11 -22.62
C ALA A 8 -13.49 27.72 -21.46
N ARG A 9 -14.80 27.80 -21.68
CA ARG A 9 -15.80 27.43 -20.66
C ARG A 9 -15.81 25.93 -20.39
N ASP A 10 -15.71 25.11 -21.44
CA ASP A 10 -15.60 23.67 -21.30
C ASP A 10 -14.32 23.27 -20.55
N LEU A 11 -13.19 23.91 -20.84
CA LEU A 11 -11.94 23.64 -20.13
C LEU A 11 -12.05 24.00 -18.64
N VAL A 12 -12.62 25.15 -18.30
CA VAL A 12 -12.85 25.53 -16.89
C VAL A 12 -13.75 24.52 -16.18
N ARG A 13 -14.82 24.05 -16.83
CA ARG A 13 -15.70 23.01 -16.28
C ARG A 13 -14.93 21.71 -16.04
N THR A 14 -14.17 21.24 -17.03
CA THR A 14 -13.36 20.02 -16.90
C THR A 14 -12.31 20.16 -15.81
N MET A 15 -11.66 21.31 -15.68
CA MET A 15 -10.69 21.56 -14.60
C MET A 15 -11.36 21.52 -13.22
N SER A 16 -12.56 22.07 -13.08
CA SER A 16 -13.34 21.96 -11.83
C SER A 16 -13.69 20.51 -11.50
N GLU A 17 -14.08 19.70 -12.49
CA GLU A 17 -14.37 18.28 -12.30
C GLU A 17 -13.11 17.51 -11.86
N VAL A 18 -11.97 17.76 -12.52
CA VAL A 18 -10.69 17.14 -12.15
C VAL A 18 -10.24 17.58 -10.75
N ALA A 19 -10.46 18.85 -10.37
CA ALA A 19 -10.16 19.33 -9.03
C ALA A 19 -10.95 18.58 -7.95
N THR A 20 -12.25 18.40 -8.14
CA THR A 20 -13.09 17.63 -7.23
C THR A 20 -12.62 16.18 -7.10
N VAL A 21 -12.31 15.52 -8.22
CA VAL A 21 -11.81 14.14 -8.21
C VAL A 21 -10.45 14.04 -7.51
N ALA A 22 -9.57 15.02 -7.73
CA ALA A 22 -8.27 15.08 -7.08
C ALA A 22 -8.42 15.25 -5.56
N GLU A 23 -9.28 16.17 -5.11
CA GLU A 23 -9.56 16.40 -3.70
C GLU A 23 -10.16 15.16 -3.02
N GLN A 24 -11.11 14.49 -3.67
CA GLN A 24 -11.65 13.21 -3.20
C GLN A 24 -10.56 12.13 -3.10
N SER A 25 -9.66 12.06 -4.09
CA SER A 25 -8.55 11.11 -4.09
C SER A 25 -7.56 11.38 -2.94
N ALA A 26 -7.27 12.65 -2.64
CA ALA A 26 -6.46 13.02 -1.49
C ALA A 26 -7.16 12.69 -0.15
N GLY A 27 -8.46 12.90 -0.04
CA GLY A 27 -9.25 12.50 1.13
C GLY A 27 -9.24 10.99 1.37
N LEU A 28 -9.36 10.20 0.31
CA LEU A 28 -9.22 8.74 0.37
C LEU A 28 -7.81 8.34 0.79
N ALA A 29 -6.77 8.93 0.19
CA ALA A 29 -5.38 8.67 0.55
C ALA A 29 -5.08 9.01 2.03
N SER A 30 -5.61 10.12 2.54
CA SER A 30 -5.49 10.50 3.94
C SER A 30 -6.18 9.51 4.88
N THR A 31 -7.37 9.03 4.51
CA THR A 31 -8.09 8.00 5.28
C THR A 31 -7.31 6.69 5.28
N SER A 32 -6.77 6.28 4.13
CA SER A 32 -5.89 5.11 4.03
C SER A 32 -4.64 5.26 4.89
N GLN A 33 -4.05 6.46 4.96
CA GLN A 33 -2.88 6.71 5.82
C GLN A 33 -3.20 6.51 7.30
N SER A 34 -4.35 7.00 7.79
CA SER A 34 -4.82 6.71 9.15
C SER A 34 -5.04 5.21 9.38
N GLY A 35 -5.58 4.50 8.38
CA GLY A 35 -5.72 3.04 8.42
C GLY A 35 -4.37 2.31 8.53
N LEU A 36 -3.34 2.79 7.84
CA LEU A 36 -1.97 2.25 7.96
C LEU A 36 -1.40 2.48 9.35
N THR A 37 -1.61 3.65 9.97
CA THR A 37 -1.18 3.89 11.36
C THR A 37 -1.80 2.89 12.33
N HIS A 38 -3.11 2.60 12.19
CA HIS A 38 -3.76 1.56 12.99
C HIS A 38 -3.18 0.16 12.73
N MET A 39 -2.78 -0.10 11.49
CA MET A 39 -2.13 -1.37 11.12
C MET A 39 -0.73 -1.48 11.74
N GLU A 40 0.05 -0.40 11.78
CA GLU A 40 1.35 -0.35 12.47
C GLU A 40 1.20 -0.65 13.97
N ASP A 41 0.22 -0.04 14.65
CA ASP A 41 -0.05 -0.30 16.06
C ASP A 41 -0.50 -1.75 16.32
N THR A 42 -1.30 -2.30 15.39
CA THR A 42 -1.72 -3.70 15.44
C THR A 42 -0.51 -4.63 15.27
N MET A 43 0.37 -4.36 14.30
CA MET A 43 1.59 -5.16 14.10
C MET A 43 2.54 -5.09 15.29
N ARG A 44 2.66 -3.92 15.94
CA ARG A 44 3.42 -3.77 17.18
C ARG A 44 2.84 -4.64 18.29
N SER A 45 1.52 -4.62 18.47
CA SER A 45 0.82 -5.45 19.47
C SER A 45 1.00 -6.94 19.19
N VAL A 46 0.98 -7.35 17.92
CA VAL A 46 1.24 -8.73 17.49
C VAL A 46 2.69 -9.15 17.78
N MET A 47 3.66 -8.27 17.55
CA MET A 47 5.07 -8.51 17.90
C MET A 47 5.26 -8.70 19.42
N GLU A 48 4.60 -7.88 20.24
CA GLU A 48 4.63 -8.03 21.69
C GLU A 48 3.99 -9.37 22.13
N ALA A 49 2.85 -9.74 21.53
CA ALA A 49 2.21 -11.02 21.80
C ALA A 49 3.10 -12.21 21.41
N ALA A 50 3.79 -12.14 20.25
CA ALA A 50 4.75 -13.15 19.84
C ALA A 50 5.92 -13.27 20.83
N GLY A 51 6.45 -12.13 21.30
CA GLY A 51 7.47 -12.10 22.36
C GLY A 51 7.01 -12.78 23.65
N SER A 52 5.75 -12.54 24.06
CA SER A 52 5.14 -13.21 25.23
C SER A 52 5.03 -14.73 25.04
N VAL A 53 4.68 -15.20 23.84
CA VAL A 53 4.66 -16.65 23.53
C VAL A 53 6.05 -17.24 23.60
N ASN A 54 7.07 -16.59 23.02
CA ASN A 54 8.46 -17.04 23.10
C ASN A 54 8.94 -17.14 24.56
N ALA A 55 8.61 -16.18 25.41
CA ALA A 55 8.94 -16.24 26.84
C ALA A 55 8.28 -17.44 27.53
N LYS A 56 7.01 -17.75 27.22
CA LYS A 56 6.32 -18.93 27.76
C LYS A 56 6.93 -20.24 27.27
N LEU A 57 7.34 -20.31 26.00
CA LEU A 57 8.04 -21.47 25.44
C LEU A 57 9.40 -21.69 26.13
N ALA A 58 10.14 -20.62 26.42
CA ALA A 58 11.39 -20.71 27.18
C ALA A 58 11.17 -21.30 28.58
N ILE A 59 10.15 -20.84 29.29
CA ILE A 59 9.77 -21.40 30.61
C ILE A 59 9.40 -22.89 30.49
N LEU A 60 8.63 -23.28 29.46
CA LEU A 60 8.28 -24.68 29.23
C LEU A 60 9.52 -25.54 28.98
N ASN A 61 10.50 -25.03 28.23
CA ASN A 61 11.78 -25.71 28.00
C ASN A 61 12.54 -25.92 29.33
N GLU A 62 12.63 -24.90 30.17
CA GLU A 62 13.25 -25.02 31.50
C GLU A 62 12.54 -26.06 32.37
N LYS A 63 11.21 -26.07 32.38
CA LYS A 63 10.42 -27.07 33.12
C LYS A 63 10.65 -28.48 32.61
N ALA A 64 10.71 -28.66 31.28
CA ALA A 64 11.02 -29.96 30.68
C ALA A 64 12.42 -30.46 31.09
N VAL A 65 13.42 -29.57 31.14
CA VAL A 65 14.77 -29.90 31.63
C VAL A 65 14.74 -30.31 33.11
N SER A 66 14.01 -29.59 33.97
CA SER A 66 13.85 -29.97 35.38
C SER A 66 13.16 -31.33 35.55
N ILE A 67 12.12 -31.62 34.74
CA ILE A 67 11.44 -32.93 34.79
C ILE A 67 12.43 -34.04 34.41
N ASN A 68 13.22 -33.87 33.36
CA ASN A 68 14.24 -34.86 32.98
C ASN A 68 15.23 -35.16 34.12
N GLN A 69 15.65 -34.15 34.89
CA GLN A 69 16.53 -34.36 36.05
C GLN A 69 15.86 -35.18 37.16
N VAL A 70 14.57 -34.92 37.42
CA VAL A 70 13.78 -35.69 38.39
C VAL A 70 13.58 -37.12 37.92
N VAL A 71 13.21 -37.33 36.65
CA VAL A 71 13.03 -38.65 36.04
C VAL A 71 14.31 -39.46 36.13
N ALA A 72 15.46 -38.89 35.75
CA ALA A 72 16.76 -39.56 35.87
C ALA A 72 17.09 -39.97 37.31
N THR A 73 16.69 -39.17 38.31
CA THR A 73 16.85 -39.52 39.72
C THR A 73 15.94 -40.68 40.12
N ILE A 74 14.67 -40.68 39.68
CA ILE A 74 13.73 -41.77 39.96
C ILE A 74 14.19 -43.07 39.31
N THR A 75 14.68 -43.04 38.06
CA THR A 75 15.25 -44.20 37.39
C THR A 75 16.42 -44.78 38.20
N LYS A 76 17.32 -43.93 38.68
CA LYS A 76 18.42 -44.36 39.56
C LYS A 76 17.92 -44.99 40.87
N VAL A 77 16.87 -44.46 41.48
CA VAL A 77 16.25 -45.03 42.69
C VAL A 77 15.58 -46.37 42.39
N ALA A 78 14.90 -46.50 41.25
CA ALA A 78 14.29 -47.75 40.80
C ALA A 78 15.37 -48.82 40.58
N ASP A 79 16.48 -48.50 39.91
CA ASP A 79 17.61 -49.40 39.70
C ASP A 79 18.25 -49.85 41.03
N GLN A 80 18.44 -48.92 41.97
CA GLN A 80 18.95 -49.24 43.31
C GLN A 80 17.98 -50.12 44.10
N THR A 81 16.67 -49.86 44.00
CA THR A 81 15.63 -50.65 44.66
C THR A 81 15.56 -52.06 44.07
N ASN A 82 15.70 -52.19 42.75
CA ASN A 82 15.80 -53.46 42.05
C ASN A 82 17.00 -54.27 42.56
N LEU A 83 18.18 -53.68 42.63
CA LEU A 83 19.38 -54.31 43.19
C LEU A 83 19.22 -54.69 44.67
N LEU A 84 18.61 -53.84 45.49
CA LEU A 84 18.34 -54.13 46.90
C LEU A 84 17.39 -55.34 47.03
N SER A 85 16.34 -55.38 46.21
CA SER A 85 15.35 -56.47 46.21
C SER A 85 15.97 -57.80 45.79
N LEU A 86 16.92 -57.78 44.84
CA LEU A 86 17.65 -58.95 44.42
C LEU A 86 18.52 -59.50 45.56
N ASN A 87 19.25 -58.63 46.26
CA ASN A 87 20.04 -59.03 47.43
C ASN A 87 19.16 -59.60 48.55
N ALA A 88 17.98 -59.02 48.78
CA ALA A 88 17.02 -59.52 49.75
C ALA A 88 16.44 -60.89 49.35
N ALA A 89 16.19 -61.12 48.06
CA ALA A 89 15.74 -62.41 47.55
C ALA A 89 16.82 -63.50 47.74
N ILE A 90 18.08 -63.18 47.47
CA ILE A 90 19.22 -64.09 47.67
C ILE A 90 19.37 -64.47 49.15
N GLU A 91 19.33 -63.50 50.06
CA GLU A 91 19.48 -63.79 51.49
C GLU A 91 18.26 -64.54 52.06
N ALA A 92 17.07 -64.29 51.51
CA ALA A 92 15.86 -65.04 51.84
C ALA A 92 15.94 -66.52 51.39
N GLU A 93 16.48 -66.79 50.19
CA GLU A 93 16.72 -68.15 49.71
C GLU A 93 17.73 -68.89 50.60
N LYS A 94 18.79 -68.20 51.02
CA LYS A 94 19.83 -68.71 51.91
C LYS A 94 19.33 -69.04 53.32
N ALA A 95 18.30 -68.34 53.80
CA ALA A 95 17.62 -68.63 55.07
C ALA A 95 16.66 -69.84 55.00
N GLY A 96 16.46 -70.43 53.83
CA GLY A 96 15.65 -71.63 53.63
C GLY A 96 14.17 -71.43 54.00
N GLU A 97 13.61 -72.36 54.78
CA GLU A 97 12.20 -72.33 55.21
C GLU A 97 11.85 -71.06 56.03
N TYR A 98 12.81 -70.47 56.76
CA TYR A 98 12.60 -69.26 57.55
C TYR A 98 12.55 -67.97 56.70
N GLY A 99 13.09 -68.00 55.48
CA GLY A 99 13.14 -66.85 54.57
C GLY A 99 11.97 -66.76 53.60
N ARG A 100 11.06 -67.74 53.59
CA ARG A 100 10.01 -67.89 52.58
C ARG A 100 9.09 -66.67 52.44
N GLY A 101 8.73 -66.04 53.56
CA GLY A 101 7.94 -64.79 53.56
C GLY A 101 8.73 -63.59 53.03
N PHE A 102 10.03 -63.50 53.35
CA PHE A 102 10.92 -62.45 52.85
C PHE A 102 11.16 -62.57 51.34
N ALA A 103 11.25 -63.79 50.80
CA ALA A 103 11.42 -64.02 49.37
C ALA A 103 10.24 -63.50 48.54
N VAL A 104 9.01 -63.65 49.05
CA VAL A 104 7.80 -63.11 48.39
C VAL A 104 7.82 -61.58 48.38
N VAL A 105 8.16 -60.95 49.52
CA VAL A 105 8.28 -59.49 49.61
C VAL A 105 9.37 -58.96 48.69
N ALA A 106 10.54 -59.60 48.65
CA ALA A 106 11.63 -59.21 47.77
C ALA A 106 11.25 -59.28 46.28
N THR A 107 10.50 -60.32 45.88
CA THR A 107 10.00 -60.47 44.51
C THR A 107 9.01 -59.36 44.15
N GLU A 108 8.12 -58.98 45.07
CA GLU A 108 7.15 -57.90 44.85
C GLU A 108 7.82 -56.52 44.79
N ILE A 109 8.83 -56.26 45.63
CA ILE A 109 9.65 -55.04 45.54
C ILE A 109 10.34 -54.97 44.17
N ARG A 110 10.91 -56.08 43.69
CA ARG A 110 11.53 -56.16 42.37
C ARG A 110 10.55 -55.78 41.27
N ARG A 111 9.35 -56.38 41.31
CA ARG A 111 8.27 -56.13 40.35
C ARG A 111 7.87 -54.64 40.33
N LEU A 112 7.77 -54.00 41.50
CA LEU A 112 7.47 -52.57 41.61
C LEU A 112 8.61 -51.68 41.10
N ALA A 113 9.87 -52.07 41.34
CA ALA A 113 11.03 -51.37 40.82
C ALA A 113 11.08 -51.41 39.28
N ASP A 114 10.85 -52.58 38.68
CA ASP A 114 10.77 -52.75 37.22
C ASP A 114 9.62 -51.92 36.62
N GLN A 115 8.43 -51.95 37.26
CA GLN A 115 7.30 -51.11 36.84
C GLN A 115 7.62 -49.61 36.92
N THR A 116 8.37 -49.18 37.95
CA THR A 116 8.80 -47.78 38.10
C THR A 116 9.81 -47.40 37.01
N ALA A 117 10.72 -48.30 36.64
CA ALA A 117 11.67 -48.08 35.55
C ALA A 117 10.96 -47.90 34.19
N VAL A 118 9.96 -48.75 33.89
CA VAL A 118 9.16 -48.60 32.66
C VAL A 118 8.37 -47.28 32.66
N ALA A 119 7.70 -46.93 33.76
CA ALA A 119 6.94 -45.69 33.85
C ALA A 119 7.84 -44.45 33.72
N THR A 120 9.05 -44.46 34.29
CA THR A 120 10.01 -43.36 34.14
C THR A 120 10.51 -43.22 32.70
N TYR A 121 10.71 -44.33 31.99
CA TYR A 121 11.07 -44.31 30.57
C TYR A 121 9.97 -43.67 29.70
N ASP A 122 8.70 -44.01 29.95
CA ASP A 122 7.56 -43.42 29.23
C ASP A 122 7.45 -41.90 29.48
N ILE A 123 7.71 -41.45 30.71
CA ILE A 123 7.78 -40.03 31.04
C ILE A 123 8.95 -39.36 30.30
N GLU A 124 10.13 -39.99 30.25
CA GLU A 124 11.29 -39.46 29.52
C GLU A 124 10.98 -39.25 28.04
N GLN A 125 10.29 -40.21 27.39
CA GLN A 125 9.85 -40.06 25.99
C GLN A 125 8.90 -38.88 25.82
N THR A 126 7.89 -38.78 26.69
CA THR A 126 6.91 -37.67 26.66
C THR A 126 7.61 -36.31 26.82
N VAL A 127 8.60 -36.21 27.71
CA VAL A 127 9.37 -34.98 27.92
C VAL A 127 10.21 -34.63 26.69
N LYS A 128 10.82 -35.61 26.00
CA LYS A 128 11.54 -35.37 24.74
C LYS A 128 10.62 -34.86 23.63
N GLU A 129 9.40 -35.38 23.55
CA GLU A 129 8.38 -34.88 22.61
C GLU A 129 7.99 -33.43 22.92
N ILE A 130 7.78 -33.10 24.21
CA ILE A 130 7.52 -31.72 24.65
C ILE A 130 8.68 -30.79 24.27
N GLN A 131 9.93 -31.19 24.53
CA GLN A 131 11.11 -30.39 24.17
C GLN A 131 11.20 -30.15 22.65
N SER A 132 10.93 -31.18 21.85
CA SER A 132 10.91 -31.06 20.38
C SER A 132 9.80 -30.12 19.92
N ALA A 133 8.60 -30.23 20.47
CA ALA A 133 7.47 -29.36 20.15
C ALA A 133 7.74 -27.90 20.56
N VAL A 134 8.37 -27.67 21.71
CA VAL A 134 8.78 -26.34 22.17
C VAL A 134 9.83 -25.74 21.23
N SER A 135 10.85 -26.51 20.84
CA SER A 135 11.88 -26.07 19.88
C SER A 135 11.28 -25.69 18.52
N ALA A 136 10.37 -26.53 18.00
CA ALA A 136 9.62 -26.22 16.78
C ALA A 136 8.76 -24.96 16.93
N GLY A 137 8.13 -24.75 18.09
CA GLY A 137 7.36 -23.56 18.42
C GLY A 137 8.21 -22.28 18.41
N VAL A 138 9.42 -22.32 18.97
CA VAL A 138 10.35 -21.18 18.97
C VAL A 138 10.78 -20.84 17.55
N MET A 139 11.20 -21.82 16.74
CA MET A 139 11.54 -21.57 15.33
C MET A 139 10.36 -21.00 14.54
N GLY A 140 9.14 -21.50 14.81
CA GLY A 140 7.92 -20.99 14.21
C GLY A 140 7.66 -19.52 14.56
N MET A 141 7.89 -19.15 15.83
CA MET A 141 7.72 -17.76 16.28
C MET A 141 8.81 -16.83 15.79
N ASP A 142 10.05 -17.29 15.65
CA ASP A 142 11.12 -16.47 15.05
C ASP A 142 10.80 -16.14 13.58
N LYS A 143 10.31 -17.14 12.82
CA LYS A 143 9.83 -16.92 11.46
C LYS A 143 8.61 -15.99 11.43
N PHE A 144 7.67 -16.16 12.36
CA PHE A 144 6.51 -15.28 12.47
C PHE A 144 6.93 -13.82 12.73
N ALA A 145 7.89 -13.58 13.64
CA ALA A 145 8.41 -12.25 13.93
C ALA A 145 9.10 -11.62 12.71
N GLU A 146 9.81 -12.40 11.89
CA GLU A 146 10.37 -11.95 10.61
C GLU A 146 9.28 -11.49 9.64
N GLU A 147 8.24 -12.31 9.45
CA GLU A 147 7.13 -12.02 8.55
C GLU A 147 6.38 -10.75 8.97
N VAL A 148 6.14 -10.56 10.27
CA VAL A 148 5.52 -9.33 10.79
C VAL A 148 6.42 -8.12 10.56
N ARG A 149 7.75 -8.26 10.74
CA ARG A 149 8.69 -7.16 10.48
C ARG A 149 8.72 -6.76 9.00
N ARG A 150 8.67 -7.74 8.09
CA ARG A 150 8.54 -7.47 6.65
C ARG A 150 7.21 -6.76 6.36
N GLY A 151 6.12 -7.20 6.96
CA GLY A 151 4.82 -6.54 6.87
C GLY A 151 4.86 -5.07 7.30
N MET A 152 5.56 -4.74 8.39
CA MET A 152 5.73 -3.36 8.83
C MET A 152 6.49 -2.51 7.80
N HIS A 153 7.54 -3.06 7.18
CA HIS A 153 8.28 -2.37 6.13
C HIS A 153 7.40 -2.07 4.90
N ASP A 154 6.55 -3.03 4.50
CA ASP A 154 5.61 -2.84 3.40
C ASP A 154 4.58 -1.75 3.72
N VAL A 155 4.04 -1.74 4.95
CA VAL A 155 3.13 -0.69 5.44
C VAL A 155 3.78 0.69 5.37
N GLN A 156 5.03 0.80 5.82
CA GLN A 156 5.78 2.06 5.77
C GLN A 156 6.00 2.53 4.32
N ALA A 157 6.31 1.61 3.40
CA ALA A 157 6.46 1.94 1.99
C ALA A 157 5.16 2.48 1.36
N VAL A 158 4.01 1.85 1.68
CA VAL A 158 2.70 2.33 1.21
C VAL A 158 2.37 3.70 1.83
N SER A 159 2.70 3.93 3.10
CA SER A 159 2.50 5.23 3.76
C SER A 159 3.28 6.37 3.07
N VAL A 160 4.52 6.10 2.64
CA VAL A 160 5.31 7.06 1.85
C VAL A 160 4.66 7.33 0.48
N GLN A 161 4.20 6.29 -0.20
CA GLN A 161 3.51 6.45 -1.50
C GLN A 161 2.22 7.26 -1.39
N LEU A 162 1.41 7.02 -0.37
CA LEU A 162 0.21 7.82 -0.10
C LEU A 162 0.55 9.28 0.19
N SER A 163 1.62 9.53 0.95
CA SER A 163 2.09 10.89 1.21
C SER A 163 2.51 11.61 -0.08
N GLN A 164 3.16 10.90 -1.00
CA GLN A 164 3.51 11.44 -2.32
C GLN A 164 2.26 11.74 -3.17
N ILE A 165 1.22 10.90 -3.12
CA ILE A 165 -0.06 11.14 -3.81
C ILE A 165 -0.73 12.40 -3.27
N ILE A 166 -0.81 12.54 -1.94
CA ILE A 166 -1.39 13.73 -1.29
C ILE A 166 -0.62 14.98 -1.72
N GLY A 167 0.71 14.93 -1.68
CA GLY A 167 1.57 16.03 -2.14
C GLY A 167 1.34 16.37 -3.62
N ALA A 168 1.27 15.37 -4.50
CA ALA A 168 1.02 15.57 -5.93
C ALA A 168 -0.35 16.22 -6.17
N VAL A 169 -1.39 15.80 -5.47
CA VAL A 169 -2.73 16.42 -5.54
C VAL A 169 -2.69 17.88 -5.08
N GLN A 170 -1.99 18.19 -3.99
CA GLN A 170 -1.85 19.57 -3.51
C GLN A 170 -1.18 20.49 -4.54
N THR A 171 -0.30 19.95 -5.40
CA THR A 171 0.29 20.73 -6.50
C THR A 171 -0.66 20.98 -7.69
N LEU A 172 -1.80 20.30 -7.78
CA LEU A 172 -2.78 20.52 -8.85
C LEU A 172 -3.55 21.83 -8.66
N ALA A 173 -3.90 22.19 -7.43
CA ALA A 173 -4.63 23.42 -7.12
C ALA A 173 -4.00 24.69 -7.73
N PRO A 174 -2.69 24.99 -7.53
CA PRO A 174 -2.08 26.16 -8.17
C PRO A 174 -2.01 26.03 -9.70
N ARG A 175 -1.91 24.81 -10.25
CA ARG A 175 -1.92 24.60 -11.71
C ARG A 175 -3.27 24.90 -12.33
N PHE A 176 -4.37 24.54 -11.65
CA PHE A 176 -5.72 24.89 -12.12
C PHE A 176 -5.95 26.39 -12.10
N GLN A 177 -5.41 27.10 -11.11
CA GLN A 177 -5.46 28.56 -11.09
C GLN A 177 -4.78 29.16 -12.33
N VAL A 178 -3.57 28.69 -12.66
CA VAL A 178 -2.84 29.15 -13.86
C VAL A 178 -3.63 28.88 -15.15
N VAL A 179 -4.27 27.71 -15.27
CA VAL A 179 -5.12 27.39 -16.43
C VAL A 179 -6.33 28.32 -16.49
N ASN A 180 -7.00 28.56 -15.35
CA ASN A 180 -8.15 29.46 -15.29
C ASN A 180 -7.77 30.89 -15.70
N ASP A 181 -6.65 31.41 -15.22
CA ASP A 181 -6.14 32.73 -15.59
C ASP A 181 -5.81 32.80 -17.10
N GLY A 182 -5.20 31.74 -17.65
CA GLY A 182 -4.91 31.62 -19.08
C GLY A 182 -6.18 31.58 -19.94
N MET A 183 -7.23 30.89 -19.49
CA MET A 183 -8.53 30.87 -20.17
C MET A 183 -9.22 32.22 -20.13
N GLN A 184 -9.14 32.94 -19.02
CA GLN A 184 -9.67 34.30 -18.92
C GLN A 184 -8.96 35.24 -19.90
N ALA A 185 -7.63 35.16 -20.00
CA ALA A 185 -6.85 35.94 -20.97
C ALA A 185 -7.20 35.58 -22.43
N GLN A 186 -7.43 34.30 -22.71
CA GLN A 186 -7.84 33.84 -24.05
C GLN A 186 -9.24 34.32 -24.43
N ALA A 187 -10.17 34.36 -23.46
CA ALA A 187 -11.51 34.94 -23.65
C ALA A 187 -11.42 36.43 -24.00
N THR A 188 -10.64 37.22 -23.24
CA THR A 188 -10.40 38.65 -23.54
C THR A 188 -9.76 38.85 -24.91
N SER A 189 -8.78 38.01 -25.28
CA SER A 189 -8.13 38.08 -26.60
C SER A 189 -9.13 37.76 -27.73
N ALA A 190 -10.06 36.84 -27.52
CA ALA A 190 -11.11 36.52 -28.49
C ALA A 190 -12.09 37.69 -28.70
N GLU A 191 -12.40 38.47 -27.66
CA GLU A 191 -13.19 39.70 -27.79
C GLU A 191 -12.47 40.75 -28.64
N GLN A 192 -11.18 40.96 -28.39
CA GLN A 192 -10.36 41.89 -29.16
C GLN A 192 -10.29 41.49 -30.64
N ILE A 193 -10.12 40.20 -30.94
CA ILE A 193 -10.16 39.70 -32.33
C ILE A 193 -11.54 39.96 -32.94
N THR A 194 -12.61 39.75 -32.19
CA THR A 194 -13.98 40.01 -32.69
C THR A 194 -14.16 41.47 -33.05
N GLN A 195 -13.71 42.38 -32.18
CA GLN A 195 -13.77 43.82 -32.44
C GLN A 195 -12.93 44.23 -33.66
N ALA A 196 -11.71 43.70 -33.79
CA ALA A 196 -10.85 43.94 -34.94
C ALA A 196 -11.47 43.43 -36.25
N LEU A 197 -12.14 42.28 -36.23
CA LEU A 197 -12.86 41.75 -37.39
C LEU A 197 -14.07 42.62 -37.77
N THR A 198 -14.80 43.16 -36.79
CA THR A 198 -15.89 44.11 -37.05
C THR A 198 -15.36 45.38 -37.72
N GLN A 199 -14.29 45.98 -37.19
CA GLN A 199 -13.66 47.16 -37.78
C GLN A 199 -13.13 46.88 -39.20
N LEU A 200 -12.51 45.72 -39.41
CA LEU A 200 -12.05 45.30 -40.74
C LEU A 200 -13.21 45.16 -41.72
N SER A 201 -14.35 44.61 -41.27
CA SER A 201 -15.54 44.47 -42.11
C SER A 201 -16.12 45.84 -42.50
N GLU A 202 -16.15 46.79 -41.56
CA GLU A 202 -16.60 48.17 -41.83
C GLU A 202 -15.67 48.86 -42.83
N ALA A 203 -14.35 48.74 -42.64
CA ALA A 203 -13.34 49.30 -43.54
C ALA A 203 -13.44 48.68 -44.96
N ALA A 204 -13.69 47.38 -45.06
CA ALA A 204 -13.90 46.69 -46.33
C ALA A 204 -15.16 47.20 -47.05
N GLN A 205 -16.26 47.44 -46.33
CA GLN A 205 -17.49 48.03 -46.89
C GLN A 205 -17.25 49.45 -47.40
N GLN A 206 -16.55 50.28 -46.63
CA GLN A 206 -16.21 51.65 -47.03
C GLN A 206 -15.29 51.68 -48.26
N THR A 207 -14.34 50.73 -48.35
CA THR A 207 -13.47 50.56 -49.52
C THR A 207 -14.27 50.17 -50.75
N ALA A 208 -15.21 49.23 -50.61
CA ALA A 208 -16.09 48.82 -51.70
C ALA A 208 -16.96 49.98 -52.22
N GLU A 209 -17.52 50.80 -51.32
CA GLU A 209 -18.29 51.99 -51.72
C GLU A 209 -17.41 53.04 -52.41
N SER A 210 -16.20 53.28 -51.90
CA SER A 210 -15.23 54.21 -52.50
C SER A 210 -14.81 53.76 -53.91
N LEU A 211 -14.64 52.45 -54.12
CA LEU A 211 -14.38 51.87 -55.45
C LEU A 211 -15.58 52.05 -56.38
N ARG A 212 -16.81 51.89 -55.88
CA ARG A 212 -18.04 52.12 -56.65
C ARG A 212 -18.15 53.58 -57.11
N GLN A 213 -17.87 54.53 -56.22
CA GLN A 213 -17.84 55.95 -56.54
C GLN A 213 -16.72 56.29 -57.53
N SER A 214 -15.54 55.70 -57.37
CA SER A 214 -14.41 55.87 -58.31
C SER A 214 -14.75 55.34 -59.70
N SER A 215 -15.41 54.18 -59.80
CA SER A 215 -15.89 53.62 -61.08
C SER A 215 -16.87 54.58 -61.77
N GLN A 216 -17.85 55.12 -61.02
CA GLN A 216 -18.79 56.10 -61.56
C GLN A 216 -18.09 57.38 -62.05
N ALA A 217 -17.08 57.84 -61.32
CA ALA A 217 -16.29 59.00 -61.75
C ALA A 217 -15.49 58.71 -63.03
N ILE A 218 -14.92 57.51 -63.17
CA ILE A 218 -14.23 57.06 -64.39
C ILE A 218 -15.20 56.97 -65.57
N ASP A 219 -16.40 56.45 -65.37
CA ASP A 219 -17.44 56.40 -66.41
C ASP A 219 -17.83 57.80 -66.89
N ASN A 220 -18.03 58.74 -65.95
CA ASN A 220 -18.32 60.13 -66.24
C ASN A 220 -17.16 60.82 -67.00
N LEU A 221 -15.92 60.60 -66.57
CA LEU A 221 -14.73 61.14 -67.27
C LEU A 221 -14.61 60.57 -68.68
N THR A 222 -14.92 59.29 -68.87
CA THR A 222 -14.93 58.64 -70.19
C THR A 222 -15.99 59.25 -71.10
N LEU A 223 -17.16 59.56 -70.56
CA LEU A 223 -18.23 60.24 -71.29
C LEU A 223 -17.79 61.66 -71.72
N VAL A 224 -17.28 62.47 -70.78
CA VAL A 224 -16.78 63.82 -71.07
C VAL A 224 -15.62 63.81 -72.06
N ALA A 225 -14.68 62.86 -71.96
CA ALA A 225 -13.58 62.71 -72.91
C ALA A 225 -14.08 62.35 -74.32
N ASN A 226 -15.11 61.51 -74.43
CA ASN A 226 -15.74 61.19 -75.72
C ASN A 226 -16.48 62.40 -76.32
N GLU A 227 -17.17 63.19 -75.50
CA GLU A 227 -17.81 64.44 -75.93
C GLU A 227 -16.78 65.46 -76.43
N LEU A 228 -15.69 65.65 -75.68
CA LEU A 228 -14.57 66.50 -76.10
C LEU A 228 -13.95 66.02 -77.41
N ARG A 229 -13.70 64.71 -77.56
CA ARG A 229 -13.18 64.13 -78.81
C ARG A 229 -14.12 64.39 -79.99
N THR A 230 -15.42 64.21 -79.79
CA THR A 230 -16.44 64.50 -80.80
C THR A 230 -16.47 65.99 -81.15
N GLY A 231 -16.40 66.86 -80.14
CA GLY A 231 -16.29 68.31 -80.31
C GLY A 231 -15.07 68.71 -81.14
N VAL A 232 -13.88 68.19 -80.82
CA VAL A 232 -12.64 68.46 -81.57
C VAL A 232 -12.71 67.91 -83.00
N SER A 233 -13.29 66.73 -83.23
CA SER A 233 -13.45 66.19 -84.58
C SER A 233 -14.33 67.06 -85.49
N ARG A 234 -15.29 67.81 -84.93
CA ARG A 234 -16.07 68.82 -85.68
C ARG A 234 -15.24 70.00 -86.16
N PHE A 235 -14.14 70.32 -85.47
CA PHE A 235 -13.22 71.41 -85.83
C PHE A 235 -12.04 70.93 -86.68
N ARG A 236 -11.86 69.61 -86.83
CA ARG A 236 -10.83 69.04 -87.71
C ARG A 236 -11.36 69.00 -89.15
N ILE A 237 -11.25 70.15 -89.82
CA ILE A 237 -11.37 70.25 -91.28
C ILE A 237 -10.15 69.55 -91.87
N GLU A 238 -10.37 68.69 -92.87
CA GLU A 238 -9.33 68.00 -93.64
C GLU A 238 -8.25 68.99 -94.12
N ALA A 239 -6.99 68.60 -93.96
CA ALA A 239 -5.88 69.20 -94.69
C ALA A 239 -5.75 68.53 -96.06
#